data_AF-A0A7S0FTH3-F1
#
_entry.id   AF-A0A7S0FTH3-F1
#
_cell.length_a   1.000
_cell.length_b   1.000
_cell.length_c   1.000
_cell.angle_alpha   90.00
_cell.angle_beta   90.00
_cell.angle_gamma   90.00
#
_symmetry.space_group_name_H-M   'P 1'
#
loop_
_entity.id
_entity.type
_entity.pdbx_description
1 polymer ?
#
loop_
_entity_poly.entity_id
_entity_poly.type
_entity_poly.pdbx_seq_one_letter_code
_entity_poly.pdbx_strand_id
1 'polypeptide(L)'
;ARLDNLASCFLALRGLVDHVDGSGLEKDEDISLIALFDHEEVGSSSITGAGSPIMGEAVQRISSSLNAGETNPDLYASTLAKSFVLSVDQAHAVHPNYASKHEKGHMPKMNNG
;
A
#
# COMPACT_ATOMS: atom_id res chain seq x y z
N ALA A 1 9.98 9.21 16.78
CA ALA A 1 10.65 9.95 15.69
C ALA A 1 10.60 9.11 14.41
N ARG A 2 10.52 9.73 13.23
CA ARG A 2 10.30 9.08 11.92
C ARG A 2 8.92 8.40 11.81
N LEU A 3 7.87 9.05 12.32
CA LEU A 3 6.50 8.54 12.16
C LEU A 3 6.10 8.55 10.68
N ASP A 4 6.54 9.60 9.99
CA ASP A 4 6.50 9.72 8.54
C ASP A 4 7.63 8.87 7.91
N ASN A 5 7.35 7.81 7.16
CA ASN A 5 6.08 7.06 7.11
C ASN A 5 6.18 5.68 7.80
N LEU A 6 7.18 5.46 8.68
CA LEU A 6 7.39 4.17 9.35
C LEU A 6 6.18 3.72 10.19
N ALA A 7 5.38 4.65 10.71
CA ALA A 7 4.17 4.28 11.44
C ALA A 7 3.16 3.56 10.53
N SER A 8 2.96 4.05 9.30
CA SER A 8 2.07 3.39 8.33
C SER A 8 2.67 2.10 7.80
N CYS A 9 3.98 2.05 7.54
CA CYS A 9 4.68 0.81 7.17
C CYS A 9 4.50 -0.28 8.24
N PHE A 10 4.62 0.08 9.51
CA PHE A 10 4.40 -0.84 10.63
C PHE A 10 2.95 -1.34 10.66
N LEU A 11 1.97 -0.44 10.53
CA LEU A 11 0.56 -0.81 10.56
C LEU A 11 0.15 -1.68 9.36
N ALA A 12 0.68 -1.40 8.16
CA ALA A 12 0.46 -2.22 6.97
C ALA A 12 1.00 -3.65 7.15
N LEU A 13 2.23 -3.78 7.65
CA LEU A 13 2.81 -5.09 7.97
C LEU A 13 2.02 -5.80 9.07
N ARG A 14 1.62 -5.09 10.13
CA ARG A 14 0.84 -5.66 11.23
C ARG A 14 -0.53 -6.16 10.73
N GLY A 15 -1.22 -5.37 9.91
CA GLY A 15 -2.48 -5.76 9.29
C GLY A 15 -2.36 -7.00 8.43
N LEU A 16 -1.28 -7.11 7.63
CA LEU A 16 -1.02 -8.33 6.84
C LEU A 16 -0.77 -9.56 7.73
N VAL A 17 -0.01 -9.41 8.84
CA VAL A 17 0.20 -10.50 9.80
C VAL A 17 -1.11 -10.91 10.46
N ASP A 18 -1.90 -9.94 10.93
CA ASP A 18 -3.20 -10.22 11.56
C ASP A 18 -4.19 -10.88 10.58
N HIS A 19 -4.12 -10.53 9.28
CA HIS A 19 -4.89 -11.18 8.23
C HIS A 19 -4.51 -12.66 8.07
N VAL A 20 -3.21 -12.95 8.03
CA VAL A 20 -2.69 -14.32 7.91
C VAL A 20 -3.01 -15.18 9.14
N ASP A 21 -2.94 -14.61 10.34
CA ASP A 21 -3.24 -15.31 11.60
C ASP A 21 -4.75 -15.54 11.83
N GLY A 22 -5.61 -14.89 11.03
CA GLY A 22 -7.06 -15.05 11.09
C GLY A 22 -7.57 -16.37 10.49
N SER A 23 -8.80 -16.75 10.81
CA SER A 23 -9.44 -17.97 10.28
C SER A 23 -10.00 -17.85 8.85
N GLY A 24 -9.55 -16.84 8.09
CA GLY A 24 -10.12 -16.45 6.79
C GLY A 24 -9.26 -16.82 5.58
N LEU A 25 -7.96 -17.05 5.76
CA LEU A 25 -7.01 -17.16 4.66
C LEU A 25 -7.33 -18.30 3.69
N GLU A 26 -7.83 -19.44 4.18
CA GLU A 26 -8.20 -20.58 3.32
C GLU A 26 -9.40 -20.29 2.38
N LYS A 27 -10.18 -19.27 2.69
CA LYS A 27 -11.33 -18.82 1.88
C LYS A 27 -11.02 -17.56 1.10
N ASP A 28 -9.80 -17.05 1.19
CA ASP A 28 -9.40 -15.83 0.50
C ASP A 28 -9.15 -16.17 -0.98
N GLU A 29 -9.89 -15.52 -1.86
CA GLU A 29 -9.78 -15.71 -3.31
C GLU A 29 -8.82 -14.69 -3.94
N ASP A 30 -8.38 -13.70 -3.15
CA ASP A 30 -7.53 -12.60 -3.57
C ASP A 30 -6.09 -12.73 -3.07
N ILE A 31 -5.19 -11.93 -3.66
CA ILE A 31 -3.79 -11.85 -3.24
C ILE A 31 -3.59 -10.56 -2.44
N SER A 32 -3.36 -10.71 -1.14
CA SER A 32 -2.97 -9.60 -0.27
C SER A 32 -1.47 -9.31 -0.40
N LEU A 33 -1.11 -8.07 -0.72
CA LEU A 33 0.27 -7.64 -0.91
C LEU A 33 0.51 -6.28 -0.25
N ILE A 34 1.68 -6.15 0.39
CA ILE A 34 2.21 -4.85 0.85
C ILE A 34 3.50 -4.54 0.09
N ALA A 35 3.66 -3.29 -0.32
CA ALA A 35 4.88 -2.78 -0.93
C ALA A 35 5.40 -1.60 -0.10
N LEU A 36 6.64 -1.70 0.38
CA LEU A 36 7.28 -0.70 1.21
C LEU A 36 8.46 -0.10 0.43
N PHE A 37 8.29 1.14 -0.02
CA PHE A 37 9.24 1.82 -0.90
C PHE A 37 10.20 2.72 -0.14
N ASP A 38 11.37 2.94 -0.74
CA ASP A 38 12.37 3.91 -0.30
C ASP A 38 12.24 5.22 -1.11
N HIS A 39 12.99 6.25 -0.72
CA HIS A 39 13.15 7.50 -1.49
C HIS A 39 11.87 8.30 -1.77
N GLU A 40 10.79 8.09 -1.02
CA GLU A 40 9.55 8.88 -1.15
C GLU A 40 9.85 10.39 -0.99
N GLU A 41 10.55 10.74 0.08
CA GLU A 41 10.95 12.10 0.46
C GLU A 41 11.87 12.81 -0.54
N VAL A 42 12.40 12.08 -1.52
CA VAL A 42 13.24 12.62 -2.61
C VAL A 42 12.64 12.40 -4.00
N GLY A 43 11.34 12.05 -4.05
CA GLY A 43 10.54 11.99 -5.29
C GLY A 43 10.41 10.60 -5.91
N SER A 44 10.73 9.52 -5.18
CA SER A 44 10.47 8.11 -5.53
C SER A 44 11.14 7.58 -6.82
N SER A 45 11.87 8.42 -7.56
CA SER A 45 12.48 8.10 -8.85
C SER A 45 13.82 7.38 -8.66
N SER A 46 13.77 6.17 -8.12
CA SER A 46 14.92 5.31 -7.87
C SER A 46 14.55 3.84 -8.10
N ILE A 47 15.54 2.95 -8.07
CA ILE A 47 15.31 1.51 -8.21
C ILE A 47 14.56 0.88 -7.02
N THR A 48 14.55 1.54 -5.85
CA THR A 48 13.86 1.08 -4.63
C THR A 48 12.64 1.93 -4.27
N GLY A 49 12.36 2.99 -5.06
CA GLY A 49 11.23 3.87 -4.83
C GLY A 49 9.97 3.45 -5.61
N ALA A 50 8.87 4.13 -5.33
CA ALA A 50 7.57 3.85 -5.95
C ALA A 50 7.55 4.08 -7.47
N GLY A 51 8.51 4.85 -8.01
CA GLY A 51 8.70 5.04 -9.45
C GLY A 51 9.42 3.86 -10.15
N SER A 52 9.85 2.85 -9.40
CA SER A 52 10.48 1.65 -9.94
C SER A 52 9.45 0.70 -10.58
N PRO A 53 9.87 -0.21 -11.47
CA PRO A 53 8.97 -1.19 -12.07
C PRO A 53 8.58 -2.34 -11.11
N ILE A 54 9.13 -2.38 -9.89
CA ILE A 54 9.11 -3.57 -9.02
C ILE A 54 7.69 -4.05 -8.67
N MET A 55 6.72 -3.13 -8.52
CA MET A 55 5.33 -3.49 -8.22
C MET A 55 4.69 -4.25 -9.39
N GLY A 56 4.83 -3.71 -10.61
CA GLY A 56 4.32 -4.34 -11.82
C GLY A 56 5.03 -5.67 -12.10
N GLU A 57 6.35 -5.70 -11.97
CA GLU A 57 7.15 -6.92 -12.12
C GLU A 57 6.79 -7.99 -11.08
N ALA A 58 6.53 -7.60 -9.83
CA ALA A 58 6.09 -8.52 -8.78
C ALA A 58 4.73 -9.13 -9.12
N VAL A 59 3.74 -8.32 -9.51
CA VAL A 59 2.42 -8.81 -9.93
C VAL A 59 2.55 -9.75 -11.13
N GLN A 60 3.32 -9.38 -12.16
CA GLN A 60 3.53 -10.24 -13.33
C GLN A 60 4.18 -11.58 -12.98
N ARG A 61 5.19 -11.58 -12.10
CA ARG A 61 5.87 -12.79 -11.65
C ARG A 61 4.97 -13.67 -10.78
N ILE A 62 4.16 -13.07 -9.90
CA ILE A 62 3.17 -13.78 -9.08
C ILE A 62 2.12 -14.43 -10.00
N SER A 63 1.51 -13.65 -10.92
CA SER A 63 0.52 -14.17 -11.88
C SER A 63 1.08 -15.32 -12.72
N SER A 64 2.32 -15.18 -13.22
CA SER A 64 2.96 -16.25 -14.00
C SER A 64 3.24 -17.49 -13.15
N SER A 65 3.68 -17.32 -11.90
CA SER A 65 3.94 -18.44 -10.98
C SER A 65 2.67 -19.21 -10.64
N LEU A 66 1.54 -18.53 -10.51
CA LEU A 66 0.22 -19.14 -10.30
C LEU A 66 -0.36 -19.77 -11.58
N ASN A 67 0.15 -19.38 -12.76
CA ASN A 67 -0.22 -19.91 -14.07
C ASN A 67 0.84 -20.88 -14.63
N ALA A 68 1.26 -21.86 -13.82
CA ALA A 68 2.24 -22.90 -14.20
C ALA A 68 3.59 -22.38 -14.74
N GLY A 69 3.98 -21.14 -14.38
CA GLY A 69 5.19 -20.48 -14.86
C GLY A 69 5.05 -19.79 -16.22
N GLU A 70 3.86 -19.83 -16.83
CA GLU A 70 3.62 -19.22 -18.14
C GLU A 70 3.17 -17.76 -18.00
N THR A 71 3.79 -16.89 -18.80
CA THR A 71 3.35 -15.50 -18.90
C THR A 71 2.07 -15.43 -19.73
N ASN A 72 1.00 -14.89 -19.15
CA ASN A 72 -0.26 -14.63 -19.84
C ASN A 72 -0.63 -13.14 -19.71
N PRO A 73 -0.55 -12.36 -20.80
CA PRO A 73 -0.87 -10.92 -20.79
C PRO A 73 -2.32 -10.62 -20.39
N ASP A 74 -3.28 -11.45 -20.80
CA ASP A 74 -4.70 -11.27 -20.48
C ASP A 74 -4.95 -11.52 -19.00
N LEU A 75 -4.30 -12.54 -18.43
CA LEU A 75 -4.34 -12.79 -16.98
C LEU A 75 -3.80 -11.58 -16.22
N TYR A 76 -2.61 -11.10 -16.55
CA TYR A 76 -1.99 -9.93 -15.91
C TYR A 76 -2.90 -8.69 -16.00
N ALA A 77 -3.40 -8.37 -17.19
CA ALA A 77 -4.30 -7.23 -17.40
C ALA A 77 -5.60 -7.36 -16.60
N SER A 78 -6.19 -8.56 -16.55
CA SER A 78 -7.39 -8.82 -15.76
C SER A 78 -7.15 -8.72 -14.25
N THR A 79 -5.97 -9.17 -13.76
CA THR A 79 -5.55 -9.02 -12.37
C THR A 79 -5.46 -7.54 -12.01
N LEU A 80 -4.77 -6.73 -12.82
CA LEU A 80 -4.67 -5.28 -12.59
C LEU A 80 -6.05 -4.61 -12.56
N ALA A 81 -6.93 -4.95 -13.51
CA ALA A 81 -8.26 -4.35 -13.60
C ALA A 81 -9.18 -4.71 -12.43
N LYS A 82 -8.95 -5.83 -11.75
CA LYS A 82 -9.70 -6.28 -10.56
C LYS A 82 -9.05 -5.89 -9.23
N SER A 83 -7.82 -5.38 -9.26
CA SER A 83 -7.07 -5.01 -8.07
C SER A 83 -7.45 -3.62 -7.58
N PHE A 84 -7.25 -3.39 -6.28
CA PHE A 84 -7.28 -2.07 -5.67
C PHE A 84 -5.95 -1.78 -4.96
N VAL A 85 -5.51 -0.53 -5.00
CA VAL A 85 -4.28 -0.09 -4.33
C VAL A 85 -4.63 0.93 -3.26
N LEU A 86 -4.21 0.65 -2.03
CA LEU A 86 -4.29 1.59 -0.92
C LEU A 86 -2.91 2.24 -0.70
N SER A 87 -2.76 3.50 -1.11
CA SER A 87 -1.58 4.31 -0.79
C SER A 87 -1.72 4.89 0.61
N VAL A 88 -0.93 4.41 1.55
CA VAL A 88 -1.03 4.82 2.97
C VAL A 88 0.16 5.68 3.35
N ASP A 89 -0.11 6.93 3.70
CA ASP A 89 0.86 7.89 4.20
C ASP A 89 0.30 8.70 5.37
N GLN A 90 1.17 9.32 6.17
CA GLN A 90 0.76 10.17 7.27
C GLN A 90 -0.02 11.39 6.77
N ALA A 91 -1.08 11.72 7.49
CA ALA A 91 -1.88 12.91 7.23
C ALA A 91 -1.68 13.95 8.35
N HIS A 92 -2.00 15.20 8.04
CA HIS A 92 -1.86 16.30 9.00
C HIS A 92 -3.14 16.49 9.82
N ALA A 93 -3.14 16.00 11.06
CA ALA A 93 -4.18 16.34 12.02
C ALA A 93 -4.25 17.86 12.25
N VAL A 94 -5.44 18.38 12.59
CA VAL A 94 -5.61 19.81 12.87
C VAL A 94 -4.73 20.22 14.05
N HIS A 95 -3.78 21.12 13.77
CA HIS A 95 -2.98 21.73 14.81
C HIS A 95 -3.79 22.85 15.50
N PRO A 96 -4.00 22.82 16.82
CA PRO A 96 -4.91 23.76 17.50
C PRO A 96 -4.48 25.23 17.33
N ASN A 97 -3.18 25.51 17.34
CA ASN A 97 -2.65 26.87 17.13
C ASN A 97 -2.71 27.36 15.66
N TYR A 98 -2.97 26.45 14.70
CA TYR A 98 -2.90 26.74 13.27
C TYR A 98 -4.10 26.16 12.50
N ALA A 99 -5.27 26.08 13.15
CA ALA A 99 -6.47 25.53 12.52
C ALA A 99 -6.87 26.25 11.21
N SER A 100 -6.46 27.51 11.04
CA SER A 100 -6.65 28.27 9.80
C SER A 100 -5.85 27.75 8.60
N LYS A 101 -4.90 26.83 8.81
CA LYS A 101 -4.15 26.15 7.74
C LYS A 101 -4.90 24.94 7.17
N HIS A 102 -6.00 24.53 7.78
CA HIS A 102 -6.85 23.42 7.31
C HIS A 102 -8.08 23.94 6.57
N GLU A 103 -8.53 23.16 5.59
CA GLU A 103 -9.80 23.40 4.91
C GLU A 103 -10.96 23.03 5.87
N LYS A 104 -12.06 23.80 5.86
CA LYS A 104 -13.12 23.70 6.87
C LYS A 104 -13.90 22.39 6.84
N GLY A 105 -14.04 21.76 5.67
CA GLY A 105 -14.65 20.44 5.50
C GLY A 105 -13.68 19.27 5.71
N HIS A 106 -12.37 19.52 5.62
CA HIS A 106 -11.31 18.49 5.70
C HIS A 106 -10.39 18.75 6.90
N MET A 107 -10.89 18.42 8.08
CA MET A 107 -10.24 18.63 9.37
C MET A 107 -10.01 17.30 10.10
N PRO A 108 -9.00 16.49 9.71
CA PRO A 108 -8.67 15.26 10.43
C PRO A 108 -8.38 15.55 11.90
N LYS A 109 -9.03 14.80 12.79
CA LYS A 109 -8.87 14.94 14.24
C LYS A 109 -8.13 13.71 14.76
N MET A 110 -7.29 13.93 15.77
CA MET A 110 -6.64 12.83 16.48
C MET A 110 -7.69 11.82 16.98
N ASN A 111 -7.43 10.53 16.81
CA ASN A 111 -8.27 9.41 17.27
C ASN A 111 -9.68 9.35 16.63
N ASN A 112 -9.89 9.86 15.42
CA ASN A 112 -11.20 9.86 14.75
C ASN A 112 -11.24 9.02 13.46
N GLY A 113 -10.31 8.08 13.30
CA GLY A 113 -10.15 7.26 12.11
C GLY A 113 -8.72 7.32 11.59
#